data_AF-K6W883-F1
#
_entry.id   AF-K6W883-F1
#
_cell.length_a   1.000
_cell.length_b   1.000
_cell.length_c   1.000
_cell.angle_alpha   90.00
_cell.angle_beta   90.00
_cell.angle_gamma   90.00
#
_symmetry.space_group_name_H-M   'P 1'
#
loop_
_entity.id
_entity.type
_entity.pdbx_description
1 polymer ?
#
loop_
_entity_poly.entity_id
_entity_poly.type
_entity_poly.pdbx_seq_one_letter_code
_entity_poly.pdbx_strand_id
1 'polypeptide(L)'
;MKSRLTRVGIATVAAVAMSAGLAGCGNMDPSAAAIVDGHVIKEADLAAFIEDVKRMPGTSSPVAAEVLTQLIISKVIVTNAEELKITPISADTVRQQLKEFDQGGQKIEGWHDSTIEVLRGIQMANSLKQNPVRQAAMQRMQKSEVTVNPKYGQFDRQRIAMVPSTPNWMKTPDAGQLPPGHPTMPPGHPGGGQPGGGQQPPEQEAPKEPPATLPGAPAPKGDAPKEDAPKGGAPAPADNKPAEGQ
;
A
#
# COMPACT_ATOMS: atom_id res chain seq x y z
N MET A 1 10.60 12.79 63.67
CA MET A 1 9.33 13.12 62.98
C MET A 1 8.78 11.84 62.37
N LYS A 2 7.51 11.53 62.63
CA LYS A 2 6.91 10.19 62.51
C LYS A 2 6.47 9.89 61.07
N SER A 3 6.92 8.74 60.56
CA SER A 3 6.50 8.09 59.32
C SER A 3 4.99 7.91 59.21
N ARG A 4 4.47 8.08 58.00
CA ARG A 4 3.21 7.45 57.57
C ARG A 4 3.44 6.73 56.24
N LEU A 5 3.81 5.44 56.36
CA LEU A 5 3.63 4.47 55.30
C LEU A 5 2.12 4.24 55.13
N THR A 6 1.57 4.67 53.99
CA THR A 6 0.20 4.30 53.62
C THR A 6 0.29 3.16 52.62
N ARG A 7 0.12 1.93 53.13
CA ARG A 7 -0.16 0.75 52.32
C ARG A 7 -1.62 0.84 51.89
N VAL A 8 -1.88 1.03 50.59
CA VAL A 8 -3.20 0.76 50.00
C VAL A 8 -3.05 -0.55 49.22
N GLY A 9 -3.73 -1.57 49.72
CA GLY A 9 -3.74 -2.90 49.16
C GLY A 9 -4.97 -3.17 48.29
N ILE A 10 -4.71 -3.91 47.23
CA ILE A 10 -5.43 -5.12 46.76
C ILE A 10 -6.81 -4.96 46.09
N ALA A 11 -6.85 -5.62 44.92
CA ALA A 11 -7.96 -6.27 44.23
C ALA A 11 -9.00 -5.41 43.50
N THR A 12 -8.71 -5.17 42.21
CA THR A 12 -9.76 -5.15 41.19
C THR A 12 -9.65 -6.39 40.31
N VAL A 13 -10.64 -7.25 40.53
CA VAL A 13 -11.00 -8.47 39.84
C VAL A 13 -10.75 -8.43 38.33
N ALA A 14 -10.08 -9.46 37.84
CA ALA A 14 -10.01 -9.83 36.44
C ALA A 14 -11.43 -10.09 35.89
N ALA A 15 -11.98 -9.11 35.19
CA ALA A 15 -13.06 -9.30 34.24
C ALA A 15 -12.45 -9.28 32.83
N VAL A 16 -11.66 -10.31 32.50
CA VAL A 16 -11.30 -10.58 31.10
C VAL A 16 -12.56 -11.11 30.44
N ALA A 17 -13.33 -10.18 29.90
CA ALA A 17 -14.58 -10.42 29.21
C ALA A 17 -14.37 -11.45 28.10
N MET A 18 -15.02 -12.60 28.26
CA MET A 18 -15.24 -13.62 27.23
C MET A 18 -16.15 -13.06 26.12
N SER A 19 -15.62 -12.10 25.35
CA SER A 19 -16.30 -11.49 24.19
C SER A 19 -15.95 -12.18 22.88
N ALA A 20 -15.49 -13.43 22.93
CA ALA A 20 -15.11 -14.22 21.75
C ALA A 20 -16.33 -14.81 21.00
N GLY A 21 -17.56 -14.53 21.43
CA GLY A 21 -18.77 -15.20 20.94
C GLY A 21 -19.60 -14.47 19.87
N LEU A 22 -19.27 -13.23 19.53
CA LEU A 22 -20.03 -12.43 18.55
C LEU A 22 -19.14 -11.86 17.44
N ALA A 23 -18.14 -12.64 17.00
CA ALA A 23 -17.27 -12.33 15.85
C ALA A 23 -18.00 -12.27 14.48
N GLY A 24 -19.33 -12.14 14.47
CA GLY A 24 -20.19 -12.17 13.29
C GLY A 24 -20.73 -10.81 12.82
N CYS A 25 -20.45 -9.70 13.51
CA CYS A 25 -20.77 -8.34 13.03
C CYS A 25 -19.57 -7.44 13.31
N GLY A 26 -18.90 -7.01 12.24
CA GLY A 26 -17.56 -6.42 12.29
C GLY A 26 -17.42 -5.27 13.27
N ASN A 27 -16.54 -5.45 14.25
CA ASN A 27 -16.02 -4.40 15.15
C ASN A 27 -15.12 -3.38 14.44
N MET A 28 -15.34 -3.14 13.15
CA MET A 28 -14.58 -2.15 12.42
C MET A 28 -15.14 -0.77 12.75
N ASP A 29 -14.27 0.15 13.18
CA ASP A 29 -14.65 1.55 13.37
C ASP A 29 -15.30 2.06 12.07
N PRO A 30 -16.51 2.66 12.12
CA PRO A 30 -17.20 3.13 10.92
C PRO A 30 -16.43 4.22 10.17
N SER A 31 -15.46 4.87 10.83
CA SER A 31 -14.58 5.88 10.27
C SER A 31 -13.24 5.31 9.78
N ALA A 32 -13.03 3.99 9.91
CA ALA A 32 -11.83 3.32 9.40
C ALA A 32 -12.01 2.94 7.93
N ALA A 33 -11.00 3.26 7.12
CA ALA A 33 -10.84 2.67 5.80
C ALA A 33 -10.23 1.26 5.92
N ALA A 34 -9.26 1.09 6.82
CA ALA A 34 -8.66 -0.20 7.14
C ALA A 34 -8.08 -0.19 8.56
N ILE A 35 -7.85 -1.38 9.11
CA ILE A 35 -7.14 -1.63 10.36
C ILE A 35 -6.01 -2.62 10.05
N VAL A 36 -4.78 -2.26 10.39
CA VAL A 36 -3.55 -3.02 10.09
C VAL A 36 -2.81 -3.30 11.39
N ASP A 37 -2.79 -4.55 11.85
CA ASP A 37 -2.19 -4.95 13.12
C ASP A 37 -2.63 -4.02 14.28
N GLY A 38 -3.94 -3.76 14.36
CA GLY A 38 -4.54 -2.84 15.35
C GLY A 38 -4.39 -1.35 15.06
N HIS A 39 -3.64 -0.94 14.02
CA HIS A 39 -3.48 0.46 13.64
C HIS A 39 -4.57 0.89 12.66
N VAL A 40 -5.34 1.91 13.03
CA VAL A 40 -6.44 2.44 12.21
C VAL A 40 -5.88 3.34 11.11
N ILE A 41 -6.32 3.10 9.87
CA ILE A 41 -6.22 4.01 8.73
C ILE A 41 -7.60 4.63 8.56
N LYS A 42 -7.74 5.94 8.80
CA LYS A 42 -9.05 6.59 8.76
C LYS A 42 -9.49 6.87 7.32
N GLU A 43 -10.80 6.94 7.10
CA GLU A 43 -11.37 7.36 5.83
C GLU A 43 -11.01 8.81 5.49
N ALA A 44 -10.92 9.67 6.52
CA ALA A 44 -10.46 11.04 6.38
C ALA A 44 -9.01 11.12 5.85
N ASP A 45 -8.13 10.24 6.32
CA ASP A 45 -6.72 10.21 5.89
C ASP A 45 -6.60 9.79 4.43
N LEU A 46 -7.40 8.78 4.02
CA LEU A 46 -7.51 8.32 2.64
C LEU A 46 -8.06 9.42 1.72
N ALA A 47 -9.13 10.11 2.14
CA ALA A 47 -9.71 11.20 1.36
C ALA A 47 -8.74 12.38 1.22
N ALA A 48 -8.08 12.77 2.31
CA ALA A 48 -7.06 13.82 2.31
C ALA A 48 -5.89 13.50 1.37
N PHE A 49 -5.42 12.24 1.36
CA PHE A 49 -4.38 11.81 0.43
C PHE A 49 -4.83 11.90 -1.03
N ILE A 50 -6.05 11.46 -1.34
CA ILE A 50 -6.59 11.53 -2.70
C ILE A 50 -6.67 12.99 -3.16
N GLU A 51 -7.16 13.89 -2.31
CA GLU A 51 -7.20 15.33 -2.60
C GLU A 51 -5.80 15.92 -2.81
N ASP A 52 -4.84 15.54 -1.96
CA ASP A 52 -3.44 15.95 -2.10
C ASP A 52 -2.82 15.47 -3.41
N VAL A 53 -3.08 14.23 -3.82
CA VAL A 53 -2.61 13.69 -5.10
C VAL A 53 -3.24 14.43 -6.29
N LYS A 54 -4.53 14.75 -6.24
CA LYS A 54 -5.19 15.50 -7.33
C LYS A 54 -4.60 16.89 -7.56
N ARG A 55 -3.97 17.48 -6.53
CA ARG A 55 -3.27 18.77 -6.67
C ARG A 55 -1.95 18.64 -7.45
N MET A 56 -1.40 17.44 -7.59
CA MET A 56 -0.15 17.21 -8.32
C MET A 56 -0.37 17.25 -9.84
N PRO A 57 0.38 18.10 -10.58
CA PRO A 57 0.24 18.20 -12.03
C PRO A 57 0.63 16.89 -12.73
N GLY A 58 -0.11 16.54 -13.78
CA GLY A 58 0.16 15.35 -14.59
C GLY A 58 -0.25 14.01 -13.96
N THR A 59 -0.90 14.03 -12.80
CA THR A 59 -1.46 12.82 -12.18
C THR A 59 -2.93 12.65 -12.51
N SER A 60 -3.35 11.42 -12.83
CA SER A 60 -4.76 11.08 -12.88
C SER A 60 -5.31 10.92 -11.46
N SER A 61 -6.62 11.15 -11.28
CA SER A 61 -7.26 10.90 -9.98
C SER A 61 -7.07 9.42 -9.60
N PRO A 62 -6.40 9.13 -8.48
CA PRO A 62 -6.08 7.76 -8.11
C PRO A 62 -7.34 7.03 -7.66
N VAL A 63 -7.40 5.73 -7.92
CA VAL A 63 -8.52 4.89 -7.46
C VAL A 63 -8.39 4.65 -5.96
N ALA A 64 -9.46 4.89 -5.20
CA ALA A 64 -9.42 4.82 -3.73
C ALA A 64 -8.90 3.47 -3.19
N ALA A 65 -9.26 2.35 -3.84
CA ALA A 65 -8.79 1.02 -3.47
C ALA A 65 -7.28 0.84 -3.68
N GLU A 66 -6.71 1.44 -4.73
CA GLU A 66 -5.27 1.41 -4.98
C GLU A 66 -4.53 2.25 -3.95
N VAL A 67 -5.02 3.46 -3.66
CA VAL A 67 -4.48 4.31 -2.60
C VAL A 67 -4.52 3.60 -1.26
N LEU A 68 -5.64 2.96 -0.92
CA LEU A 68 -5.77 2.23 0.33
C LEU A 68 -4.79 1.06 0.41
N THR A 69 -4.52 0.38 -0.71
CA THR A 69 -3.46 -0.64 -0.80
C THR A 69 -2.10 -0.05 -0.41
N GLN A 70 -1.75 1.11 -0.97
CA GLN A 70 -0.47 1.79 -0.66
C GLN A 70 -0.40 2.25 0.80
N LEU A 71 -1.52 2.73 1.35
CA LEU A 71 -1.64 3.09 2.77
C LEU A 71 -1.42 1.89 3.69
N ILE A 72 -2.00 0.74 3.37
CA ILE A 72 -1.81 -0.51 4.13
C ILE A 72 -0.34 -0.93 4.09
N ILE A 73 0.28 -0.97 2.90
CA ILE A 73 1.70 -1.32 2.73
C ILE A 73 2.59 -0.35 3.51
N SER A 74 2.34 0.96 3.37
CA SER A 74 3.06 2.02 4.08
C SER A 74 2.97 1.82 5.59
N LYS A 75 1.77 1.58 6.13
CA LYS A 75 1.56 1.38 7.58
C LYS A 75 2.30 0.13 8.07
N VAL A 76 2.25 -1.00 7.36
CA VAL A 76 3.03 -2.21 7.74
C VAL A 76 4.52 -1.89 7.78
N ILE A 77 5.06 -1.22 6.76
CA ILE A 77 6.50 -0.95 6.67
C ILE A 77 6.95 0.01 7.77
N VAL A 78 6.21 1.10 7.99
CA VAL A 78 6.54 2.11 8.99
C VAL A 78 6.48 1.52 10.40
N THR A 79 5.41 0.81 10.73
CA THR A 79 5.22 0.22 12.07
C THR A 79 6.24 -0.88 12.37
N ASN A 80 6.74 -1.59 11.35
CA ASN A 80 7.68 -2.69 11.51
C ASN A 80 9.10 -2.35 11.03
N ALA A 81 9.43 -1.06 10.88
CA ALA A 81 10.71 -0.63 10.30
C ALA A 81 11.91 -1.16 11.09
N GLU A 82 11.84 -1.11 12.43
CA GLU A 82 12.89 -1.59 13.32
C GLU A 82 13.07 -3.11 13.22
N GLU A 83 11.97 -3.87 13.27
CA GLU A 83 11.98 -5.34 13.12
C GLU A 83 12.60 -5.74 11.77
N LEU A 84 12.23 -5.01 10.71
CA LEU A 84 12.70 -5.24 9.35
C LEU A 84 14.10 -4.66 9.10
N LYS A 85 14.71 -3.94 10.06
CA LYS A 85 15.99 -3.24 9.88
C LYS A 85 15.98 -2.26 8.70
N ILE A 86 14.86 -1.60 8.47
CA ILE A 86 14.68 -0.56 7.47
C ILE A 86 15.04 0.77 8.11
N THR A 87 15.89 1.56 7.47
CA THR A 87 16.21 2.91 7.94
C THR A 87 14.94 3.76 7.94
N PRO A 88 14.50 4.28 9.09
CA PRO A 88 13.33 5.13 9.15
C PRO A 88 13.59 6.45 8.42
N ILE A 89 12.61 6.90 7.65
CA ILE A 89 12.62 8.22 7.02
C ILE A 89 11.83 9.17 7.91
N SER A 90 12.40 10.34 8.22
CA SER A 90 11.70 11.33 9.05
C SER A 90 10.58 12.03 8.28
N ALA A 91 9.54 12.50 8.99
CA ALA A 91 8.49 13.30 8.36
C ALA A 91 9.04 14.61 7.77
N ASP A 92 10.06 15.20 8.40
CA ASP A 92 10.69 16.44 7.92
C ASP A 92 11.46 16.24 6.62
N THR A 93 12.09 15.08 6.43
CA THR A 93 12.71 14.70 5.15
C THR A 93 11.68 14.71 4.02
N VAL A 94 10.50 14.12 4.27
CA VAL A 94 9.41 14.08 3.28
C VAL A 94 8.86 15.49 3.01
N ARG A 95 8.65 16.30 4.06
CA ARG A 95 8.24 17.71 3.92
C ARG A 95 9.24 18.52 3.10
N GLN A 96 10.54 18.26 3.28
CA GLN A 96 11.58 18.96 2.53
C GLN A 96 11.56 18.59 1.05
N GLN A 97 11.39 17.31 0.71
CA GLN A 97 11.24 16.87 -0.68
C GLN A 97 9.97 17.45 -1.33
N LEU A 98 8.87 17.54 -0.59
CA LEU A 98 7.64 18.18 -1.09
C LEU A 98 7.83 19.66 -1.43
N LYS A 99 8.69 20.39 -0.70
CA LYS A 99 9.07 21.77 -1.05
C LYS A 99 9.90 21.85 -2.33
N GLU A 100 10.62 20.80 -2.71
CA GLU A 100 11.37 20.76 -3.97
C GLU A 100 10.43 20.58 -5.17
N PHE A 101 9.33 19.83 -5.00
CA PHE A 101 8.27 19.72 -6.02
C PHE A 101 7.60 21.07 -6.34
N ASP A 102 7.56 21.99 -5.37
CA ASP A 102 7.02 23.35 -5.58
C ASP A 102 7.82 24.19 -6.58
N GLN A 103 9.06 23.80 -6.92
CA GLN A 103 9.92 24.57 -7.83
C GLN A 103 9.49 24.49 -9.31
N GLY A 104 8.52 23.62 -9.65
CA GLY A 104 7.95 23.46 -11.00
C GLY A 104 6.85 24.48 -11.37
N GLY A 105 6.59 25.50 -10.55
CA GLY A 105 5.63 26.57 -10.85
C GLY A 105 4.22 26.37 -10.30
N GLN A 106 3.94 25.25 -9.62
CA GLN A 106 2.72 25.05 -8.83
C GLN A 106 3.08 24.69 -7.40
N LYS A 107 3.05 25.70 -6.53
CA LYS A 107 3.29 25.52 -5.10
C LYS A 107 2.06 24.89 -4.45
N ILE A 108 2.21 23.68 -3.90
CA ILE A 108 1.16 23.00 -3.15
C ILE A 108 1.47 23.21 -1.67
N GLU A 109 0.81 24.20 -1.07
CA GLU A 109 0.90 24.43 0.37
C GLU A 109 -0.11 23.56 1.14
N GLY A 110 0.20 23.33 2.42
CA GLY A 110 -0.72 22.62 3.32
C GLY A 110 -0.93 21.16 2.92
N TRP A 111 0.15 20.40 2.78
CA TRP A 111 0.06 18.93 2.69
C TRP A 111 -0.50 18.37 3.99
N HIS A 112 -1.43 17.44 3.87
CA HIS A 112 -1.98 16.76 5.04
C HIS A 112 -0.92 15.85 5.67
N ASP A 113 -0.92 15.71 7.00
CA ASP A 113 0.01 14.82 7.71
C ASP A 113 -0.16 13.36 7.28
N SER A 114 -1.38 12.95 6.91
CA SER A 114 -1.64 11.62 6.32
C SER A 114 -0.82 11.43 5.04
N THR A 115 -0.74 12.44 4.18
CA THR A 115 0.05 12.39 2.94
C THR A 115 1.53 12.27 3.20
N ILE A 116 2.03 13.02 4.17
CA ILE A 116 3.42 12.93 4.59
C ILE A 116 3.72 11.51 5.11
N GLU A 117 2.82 10.92 5.89
CA GLU A 117 2.96 9.54 6.38
C GLU A 117 2.93 8.50 5.24
N VAL A 118 2.02 8.64 4.26
CA VAL A 118 1.97 7.73 3.11
C VAL A 118 3.26 7.81 2.32
N LEU A 119 3.70 9.02 1.96
CA LEU A 119 4.90 9.25 1.18
C LEU A 119 6.15 8.74 1.89
N ARG A 120 6.22 8.90 3.23
CA ARG A 120 7.25 8.30 4.06
C ARG A 120 7.31 6.78 3.85
N GLY A 121 6.19 6.08 4.03
CA GLY A 121 6.18 4.63 3.86
C GLY A 121 6.38 4.18 2.41
N ILE A 122 5.94 4.94 1.40
CA ILE A 122 6.26 4.68 -0.02
C ILE A 122 7.76 4.79 -0.27
N GLN A 123 8.43 5.81 0.26
CA GLN A 123 9.89 5.96 0.10
C GLN A 123 10.64 4.83 0.81
N MET A 124 10.20 4.45 2.02
CA MET A 124 10.74 3.29 2.72
C MET A 124 10.50 2.00 1.92
N ALA A 125 9.31 1.82 1.34
CA ALA A 125 8.99 0.69 0.46
C ALA A 125 9.84 0.66 -0.81
N ASN A 126 10.10 1.82 -1.41
CA ASN A 126 10.95 1.93 -2.59
C ASN A 126 12.41 1.57 -2.26
N SER A 127 12.90 1.94 -1.07
CA SER A 127 14.23 1.52 -0.61
C SER A 127 14.37 -0.01 -0.51
N LEU A 128 13.26 -0.73 -0.28
CA LEU A 128 13.25 -2.20 -0.26
C LEU A 128 13.50 -2.83 -1.63
N LYS A 129 13.19 -2.16 -2.73
CA LYS A 129 13.39 -2.73 -4.08
C LYS A 129 14.85 -3.12 -4.33
N GLN A 130 15.78 -2.44 -3.66
CA GLN A 130 17.23 -2.62 -3.78
C GLN A 130 17.84 -3.35 -2.57
N ASN A 131 17.02 -3.78 -1.60
CA ASN A 131 17.48 -4.28 -0.31
C ASN A 131 17.17 -5.78 -0.13
N PRO A 132 18.10 -6.58 0.43
CA PRO A 132 17.85 -7.99 0.78
C PRO A 132 16.66 -8.20 1.73
N VAL A 133 16.25 -7.18 2.49
CA VAL A 133 15.11 -7.20 3.43
C VAL A 133 13.75 -7.33 2.73
N ARG A 134 13.66 -7.12 1.39
CA ARG A 134 12.40 -7.18 0.64
C ARG A 134 11.57 -8.44 0.93
N GLN A 135 12.20 -9.61 1.01
CA GLN A 135 11.48 -10.86 1.29
C GLN A 135 10.88 -10.88 2.70
N ALA A 136 11.62 -10.39 3.70
CA ALA A 136 11.12 -10.29 5.07
C ALA A 136 9.93 -9.31 5.16
N ALA A 137 9.99 -8.17 4.46
CA ALA A 137 8.89 -7.23 4.39
C ALA A 137 7.64 -7.85 3.73
N MET A 138 7.82 -8.60 2.62
CA MET A 138 6.70 -9.33 1.99
C MET A 138 6.08 -10.36 2.92
N GLN A 139 6.90 -11.16 3.62
CA GLN A 139 6.41 -12.11 4.62
C GLN A 139 5.68 -11.42 5.77
N ARG A 140 6.17 -10.25 6.21
CA ARG A 140 5.52 -9.46 7.26
C ARG A 140 4.15 -8.96 6.80
N MET A 141 4.03 -8.47 5.58
CA MET A 141 2.73 -8.05 5.00
C MET A 141 1.75 -9.24 4.91
N GLN A 142 2.21 -10.41 4.48
CA GLN A 142 1.37 -11.62 4.40
C GLN A 142 0.87 -12.09 5.76
N LYS A 143 1.67 -11.89 6.81
CA LYS A 143 1.33 -12.23 8.20
C LYS A 143 0.51 -11.16 8.91
N SER A 144 0.43 -9.95 8.36
CA SER A 144 -0.28 -8.84 9.00
C SER A 144 -1.78 -9.13 9.04
N GLU A 145 -2.41 -8.77 10.16
CA GLU A 145 -3.86 -8.76 10.28
C GLU A 145 -4.39 -7.48 9.64
N VAL A 146 -5.07 -7.64 8.50
CA VAL A 146 -5.64 -6.52 7.74
C VAL A 146 -7.14 -6.70 7.65
N THR A 147 -7.87 -5.79 8.28
CA THR A 147 -9.33 -5.66 8.13
C THR A 147 -9.61 -4.42 7.28
N VAL A 148 -10.39 -4.54 6.21
CA VAL A 148 -10.69 -3.41 5.31
C VAL A 148 -12.18 -3.14 5.28
N ASN A 149 -12.55 -1.86 5.13
CA ASN A 149 -13.95 -1.47 4.94
C ASN A 149 -14.52 -2.20 3.71
N PRO A 150 -15.62 -2.95 3.84
CA PRO A 150 -16.23 -3.66 2.71
C PRO A 150 -16.52 -2.76 1.49
N LYS A 151 -16.73 -1.46 1.70
CA LYS A 151 -16.94 -0.49 0.61
C LYS A 151 -15.74 -0.35 -0.35
N TYR A 152 -14.53 -0.70 0.09
CA TYR A 152 -13.33 -0.68 -0.73
C TYR A 152 -12.95 -2.06 -1.28
N GLY A 153 -13.66 -3.13 -0.88
CA GLY A 153 -13.40 -4.50 -1.28
C GLY A 153 -12.75 -5.34 -0.19
N GLN A 154 -11.97 -6.35 -0.59
CA GLN A 154 -11.21 -7.22 0.31
C GLN A 154 -9.71 -7.10 0.03
N PHE A 155 -8.88 -7.24 1.05
CA PHE A 155 -7.44 -7.26 0.88
C PHE A 155 -6.94 -8.70 0.66
N ASP A 156 -6.43 -8.97 -0.54
CA ASP A 156 -5.77 -10.25 -0.86
C ASP A 156 -4.31 -10.18 -0.39
N ARG A 157 -4.02 -10.87 0.73
CA ARG A 157 -2.68 -10.95 1.32
C ARG A 157 -1.66 -11.69 0.44
N GLN A 158 -2.08 -12.54 -0.48
CA GLN A 158 -1.15 -13.24 -1.38
C GLN A 158 -0.73 -12.32 -2.52
N ARG A 159 -1.67 -11.52 -3.03
CA ARG A 159 -1.43 -10.56 -4.12
C ARG A 159 -0.96 -9.19 -3.63
N ILE A 160 -1.10 -8.92 -2.33
CA ILE A 160 -0.86 -7.60 -1.71
C ILE A 160 -1.64 -6.51 -2.46
N ALA A 161 -2.93 -6.77 -2.65
CA ALA A 161 -3.80 -5.91 -3.45
C ALA A 161 -5.24 -5.94 -2.93
N MET A 162 -5.95 -4.83 -3.14
CA MET A 162 -7.41 -4.81 -2.99
C MET A 162 -8.06 -5.54 -4.16
N VAL A 163 -8.99 -6.44 -3.85
CA VAL A 163 -9.87 -7.12 -4.80
C VAL A 163 -11.32 -6.69 -4.59
N PRO A 164 -12.12 -6.52 -5.65
CA PRO A 164 -13.53 -6.22 -5.49
C PRO A 164 -14.22 -7.27 -4.62
N SER A 165 -15.00 -6.84 -3.63
CA SER A 165 -15.88 -7.75 -2.91
C SER A 165 -17.17 -7.85 -3.71
N THR A 166 -17.42 -9.01 -4.32
CA THR A 166 -18.73 -9.29 -4.91
C THR A 166 -19.68 -9.64 -3.77
N PRO A 167 -20.73 -8.84 -3.53
CA PRO A 167 -21.75 -9.22 -2.58
C PRO A 167 -22.36 -10.56 -3.00
N ASN A 168 -22.56 -11.45 -2.03
CA ASN A 168 -23.13 -12.78 -2.26
C ASN A 168 -24.52 -12.75 -2.96
N TRP A 169 -25.24 -11.64 -2.89
CA TRP A 169 -26.52 -11.42 -3.57
C TRP A 169 -26.39 -11.12 -5.08
N MET A 170 -25.20 -10.79 -5.58
CA MET A 170 -24.90 -10.62 -7.01
C MET A 170 -24.38 -11.89 -7.69
N LYS A 171 -24.49 -13.06 -7.03
CA LYS A 171 -24.28 -14.32 -7.74
C LYS A 171 -25.36 -14.44 -8.81
N THR A 172 -24.97 -14.29 -10.07
CA THR A 172 -25.84 -14.60 -11.21
C THR A 172 -26.37 -16.01 -10.98
N PRO A 173 -27.71 -16.22 -10.99
CA PRO A 173 -28.26 -17.56 -10.89
C PRO A 173 -27.57 -18.44 -11.93
N ASP A 174 -27.05 -19.58 -11.49
CA ASP A 174 -26.45 -20.54 -12.40
C ASP A 174 -27.48 -20.86 -13.49
N ALA A 175 -27.14 -20.63 -14.75
CA ALA A 175 -28.06 -20.82 -15.88
C ALA A 175 -28.52 -22.28 -16.03
N GLY A 176 -27.87 -23.23 -15.33
CA GLY A 176 -28.26 -24.63 -15.24
C GLY A 176 -29.22 -24.95 -14.10
N GLN A 177 -29.58 -23.99 -13.24
CA GLN A 177 -30.45 -24.18 -12.08
C GLN A 177 -31.75 -23.38 -12.17
N LEU A 178 -32.32 -23.32 -13.36
CA LEU A 178 -33.75 -22.98 -13.49
C LEU A 178 -34.54 -24.20 -12.99
N PRO A 179 -35.43 -24.05 -11.99
CA PRO A 179 -36.36 -25.11 -11.64
C PRO A 179 -37.14 -25.54 -12.88
N PRO A 180 -37.29 -26.86 -13.13
CA PRO A 180 -38.13 -27.35 -14.21
C PRO A 180 -39.58 -26.91 -13.92
N GLY A 181 -40.07 -25.91 -14.67
CA GLY A 181 -41.43 -25.39 -14.48
C GLY A 181 -41.63 -23.90 -14.74
N HIS A 182 -40.58 -23.12 -15.05
CA HIS A 182 -40.82 -21.75 -15.53
C HIS A 182 -41.54 -21.79 -16.89
N PRO A 183 -42.62 -21.00 -17.06
CA PRO A 183 -43.30 -20.91 -18.34
C PRO A 183 -42.29 -20.41 -19.37
N THR A 184 -41.99 -21.27 -20.34
CA THR A 184 -41.41 -20.83 -21.60
C THR A 184 -42.28 -19.69 -22.10
N MET A 185 -41.70 -18.48 -22.19
CA MET A 185 -42.39 -17.41 -22.91
C MET A 185 -42.81 -17.98 -24.26
N PRO A 186 -44.09 -17.80 -24.67
CA PRO A 186 -44.54 -18.29 -25.95
C PRO A 186 -43.62 -17.73 -27.04
N PRO A 187 -43.27 -18.52 -28.08
CA PRO A 187 -42.43 -18.07 -29.17
C PRO A 187 -43.03 -16.77 -29.73
N GLY A 188 -42.34 -15.66 -29.45
CA GLY A 188 -42.69 -14.34 -29.96
C GLY A 188 -42.73 -14.38 -31.48
N HIS A 189 -43.76 -13.76 -32.03
CA HIS A 189 -43.99 -13.61 -33.45
C HIS A 189 -42.73 -13.17 -34.21
N PRO A 190 -42.51 -13.68 -35.45
CA PRO A 190 -41.49 -13.18 -36.35
C PRO A 190 -41.89 -11.77 -36.85
N GLY A 191 -41.65 -10.76 -36.03
CA GLY A 191 -41.66 -9.36 -36.46
C GLY A 191 -40.35 -9.06 -37.17
N GLY A 192 -40.40 -8.93 -38.49
CA GLY A 192 -39.27 -8.61 -39.35
C GLY A 192 -38.56 -7.32 -38.93
N GLY A 193 -37.44 -7.47 -38.22
CA GLY A 193 -36.48 -6.41 -37.93
C GLY A 193 -35.15 -6.80 -38.56
N GLN A 194 -34.86 -6.15 -39.68
CA GLN A 194 -33.69 -6.26 -40.52
C GLN A 194 -32.36 -6.38 -39.73
N PRO A 195 -31.49 -7.36 -40.03
CA PRO A 195 -30.18 -7.48 -39.40
C PRO A 195 -29.28 -6.34 -39.88
N GLY A 196 -29.14 -5.31 -39.05
CA GLY A 196 -28.13 -4.27 -39.21
C GLY A 196 -26.73 -4.86 -39.02
N GLY A 197 -25.88 -4.66 -40.02
CA GLY A 197 -24.56 -5.24 -40.20
C GLY A 197 -23.74 -5.41 -38.92
N GLY A 198 -23.31 -6.66 -38.71
CA GLY A 198 -22.19 -6.95 -37.84
C GLY A 198 -20.95 -6.22 -38.34
N GLN A 199 -20.55 -5.19 -37.61
CA GLN A 199 -19.17 -4.72 -37.66
C GLN A 199 -18.34 -5.80 -36.96
N GLN A 200 -17.65 -6.62 -37.76
CA GLN A 200 -16.51 -7.40 -37.28
C GLN A 200 -15.58 -6.44 -36.54
N PRO A 201 -15.19 -6.73 -35.28
CA PRO A 201 -14.05 -6.08 -34.68
C PRO A 201 -12.86 -6.26 -35.64
N PRO A 202 -12.06 -5.22 -35.91
CA PRO A 202 -10.87 -5.38 -36.72
C PRO A 202 -10.01 -6.47 -36.10
N GLU A 203 -9.76 -7.50 -36.90
CA GLU A 203 -8.81 -8.56 -36.64
C GLU A 203 -7.46 -7.87 -36.32
N GLN A 204 -7.06 -7.89 -35.05
CA GLN A 204 -5.75 -7.41 -34.66
C GLN A 204 -4.72 -8.39 -35.22
N GLU A 205 -4.25 -8.09 -36.42
CA GLU A 205 -3.07 -8.71 -37.02
C GLU A 205 -1.91 -8.59 -36.03
N ALA A 206 -1.47 -9.72 -35.49
CA ALA A 206 -0.28 -9.80 -34.67
C ALA A 206 0.91 -9.21 -35.45
N PRO A 207 1.71 -8.30 -34.89
CA PRO A 207 2.89 -7.76 -35.56
C PRO A 207 3.87 -8.88 -35.89
N LYS A 208 3.87 -9.33 -37.15
CA LYS A 208 4.92 -10.18 -37.72
C LYS A 208 6.02 -9.27 -38.26
N GLU A 209 6.76 -8.60 -37.39
CA GLU A 209 8.12 -8.14 -37.72
C GLU A 209 8.79 -7.56 -36.46
N PRO A 210 9.99 -8.03 -36.08
CA PRO A 210 10.80 -7.32 -35.11
C PRO A 210 11.18 -5.95 -35.71
N PRO A 211 11.17 -4.86 -34.91
CA PRO A 211 11.56 -3.56 -35.41
C PRO A 211 12.99 -3.63 -35.95
N ALA A 212 13.14 -3.21 -37.20
CA ALA A 212 14.43 -2.98 -37.82
C ALA A 212 15.27 -2.09 -36.90
N THR A 213 16.45 -2.60 -36.52
CA THR A 213 17.50 -1.85 -35.86
C THR A 213 17.72 -0.53 -36.58
N LEU A 214 17.54 0.58 -35.85
CA LEU A 214 17.89 1.93 -36.31
C LEU A 214 19.35 1.93 -36.82
N PRO A 215 19.61 2.37 -38.07
CA PRO A 215 20.96 2.61 -38.54
C PRO A 215 21.48 3.88 -37.84
N GLY A 216 22.38 3.70 -36.87
CA GLY A 216 23.04 4.85 -36.23
C GLY A 216 23.46 4.69 -34.76
N ALA A 217 23.23 3.54 -34.13
CA ALA A 217 23.80 3.30 -32.79
C ALA A 217 25.31 2.97 -32.93
N PRO A 218 26.24 3.80 -32.40
CA PRO A 218 27.63 3.41 -32.32
C PRO A 218 27.77 2.19 -31.39
N ALA A 219 28.54 1.19 -31.83
CA ALA A 219 28.85 0.02 -31.03
C ALA A 219 29.38 0.45 -29.65
N PRO A 220 28.95 -0.19 -28.54
CA PRO A 220 29.58 0.02 -27.25
C PRO A 220 31.02 -0.48 -27.35
N LYS A 221 31.98 0.45 -27.38
CA LYS A 221 33.38 0.14 -27.12
C LYS A 221 33.46 -0.37 -25.69
N GLY A 222 33.76 -1.66 -25.57
CA GLY A 222 34.12 -2.26 -24.30
C GLY A 222 35.43 -1.65 -23.83
N ASP A 223 35.33 -0.79 -22.82
CA ASP A 223 36.42 -0.51 -21.89
C ASP A 223 35.93 -0.95 -20.52
N ALA A 224 36.41 -2.11 -20.10
CA ALA A 224 36.27 -2.59 -18.74
C ALA A 224 36.93 -1.57 -17.78
N PRO A 225 36.26 -1.11 -16.72
CA PRO A 225 36.94 -0.39 -15.66
C PRO A 225 37.90 -1.34 -14.96
N LYS A 226 39.20 -1.03 -14.99
CA LYS A 226 40.15 -1.61 -14.06
C LYS A 226 39.70 -1.29 -12.63
N GLU A 227 39.50 -2.33 -11.83
CA GLU A 227 39.44 -2.25 -10.38
C GLU A 227 40.75 -1.66 -9.86
N ASP A 228 40.74 -0.37 -9.52
CA ASP A 228 41.70 0.21 -8.60
C ASP A 228 41.17 0.00 -7.18
N ALA A 229 41.72 -1.01 -6.51
CA ALA A 229 41.50 -1.28 -5.10
C ALA A 229 41.95 -0.08 -4.24
N PRO A 230 41.11 0.43 -3.31
CA PRO A 230 41.57 1.40 -2.32
C PRO A 230 42.51 0.71 -1.33
N LYS A 231 43.79 1.09 -1.37
CA LYS A 231 44.79 0.79 -0.33
C LYS A 231 44.28 1.30 1.02
N GLY A 232 44.20 0.39 1.98
CA GLY A 232 43.81 0.67 3.36
C GLY A 232 44.68 1.75 4.00
N GLY A 233 44.04 2.83 4.45
CA GLY A 233 44.57 3.71 5.48
C GLY A 233 44.03 3.24 6.82
N ALA A 234 44.92 2.70 7.66
CA ALA A 234 44.61 2.40 9.05
C ALA A 234 44.35 3.71 9.82
N PRO A 235 43.30 3.82 10.65
CA PRO A 235 43.15 4.93 11.57
C PRO A 235 44.15 4.78 12.73
N ALA A 236 44.86 5.87 13.02
CA ALA A 236 45.76 6.01 14.16
C ALA A 236 44.99 5.82 15.50
N PRO A 237 45.61 5.21 16.52
CA PRO A 237 45.01 5.12 17.85
C PRO A 237 44.94 6.52 18.49
N ALA A 238 43.75 6.89 18.96
CA ALA A 238 43.55 8.09 19.75
C ALA A 238 44.16 7.90 21.16
N ASP A 239 45.14 8.72 21.47
CA ASP A 239 45.72 8.95 22.79
C ASP A 239 44.62 9.45 23.75
N ASN A 240 44.14 8.59 24.63
CA ASN A 240 43.14 8.94 25.64
C ASN A 240 43.87 9.19 26.97
N LYS A 241 44.22 10.46 27.22
CA LYS A 241 44.86 10.93 28.45
C LYS A 241 43.78 11.11 29.54
N PRO A 242 43.82 10.40 30.68
CA PRO A 242 42.94 10.70 31.79
C PRO A 242 43.41 11.98 32.50
N ALA A 243 42.50 12.93 32.68
CA ALA A 243 42.70 14.06 33.58
C ALA A 243 42.39 13.62 35.01
N GLU A 244 43.44 13.44 35.81
CA GLU A 244 43.36 13.43 37.27
C GLU A 244 43.18 14.85 37.81
N GLY A 245 42.24 15.01 38.75
CA GLY A 245 42.35 15.93 39.89
C GLY A 245 42.03 17.41 39.69
N GLN A 246 40.89 17.84 40.23
CA GLN A 246 40.80 18.69 41.45
C GLN A 246 39.35 18.84 41.92
#